data_AF-A0A2T6KJX7-F1
#
_entry.id   AF-A0A2T6KJX7-F1
#
_cell.length_a   1.000
_cell.length_b   1.000
_cell.length_c   1.000
_cell.angle_alpha   90.00
_cell.angle_beta   90.00
_cell.angle_gamma   90.00
#
_symmetry.space_group_name_H-M   'P 1'
#
loop_
_entity.id
_entity.type
_entity.pdbx_description
1 polymer ?
#
loop_
_entity_poly.entity_id
_entity_poly.type
_entity_poly.pdbx_seq_one_letter_code
_entity_poly.pdbx_strand_id
1 'polypeptide(L)'
;MQRFPCPFCGLRDEREFSYVGDFGKVRPDTKARVSDAEWAAYLYDQKNPKGQSTEIWVHLPCQEYFKMTRDTVSMDVIDAAPLRKPAQ
;
A
#
# COMPACT_ATOMS: atom_id res chain seq x y z
N MET A 1 17.14 -4.82 -10.14
CA MET A 1 16.68 -5.04 -8.75
C MET A 1 16.55 -3.66 -8.12
N GLN A 2 15.34 -3.25 -7.79
CA GLN A 2 15.06 -1.88 -7.33
C GLN A 2 15.45 -1.69 -5.87
N ARG A 3 15.49 -0.43 -5.44
CA ARG A 3 15.64 -0.04 -4.05
C ARG A 3 14.41 0.73 -3.60
N PHE A 4 13.75 0.27 -2.54
CA PHE A 4 12.58 0.95 -1.99
C PHE A 4 12.95 1.79 -0.76
N PRO A 5 12.44 3.03 -0.66
CA PRO A 5 12.66 3.88 0.49
C PRO A 5 11.69 3.50 1.61
N CYS A 6 12.16 2.73 2.58
CA CYS A 6 11.45 2.55 3.85
C CYS A 6 11.51 3.87 4.63
N PRO A 7 10.37 4.49 5.00
CA PRO A 7 10.38 5.76 5.75
C PRO A 7 11.08 5.69 7.11
N PHE A 8 11.33 4.49 7.62
CA PHE A 8 11.92 4.24 8.93
C PHE A 8 13.37 3.73 8.83
N CYS A 9 13.75 3.12 7.71
CA CYS A 9 15.04 2.43 7.55
C CYS A 9 15.88 2.92 6.37
N GLY A 10 15.37 3.89 5.60
CA GLY A 10 16.01 4.41 4.38
C GLY A 10 15.87 3.47 3.18
N LEU A 11 16.75 3.64 2.19
CA LEU A 11 16.78 2.82 0.98
C LEU A 11 17.23 1.39 1.27
N ARG A 12 16.40 0.41 0.90
CA ARG A 12 16.65 -1.03 1.06
C ARG A 12 16.35 -1.79 -0.23
N ASP A 13 16.82 -3.03 -0.31
CA ASP A 13 16.57 -3.90 -1.46
C ASP A 13 15.08 -4.26 -1.55
N GLU A 14 14.49 -4.20 -2.74
CA GLU A 14 13.05 -4.49 -2.95
C GLU A 14 12.60 -5.85 -2.42
N ARG A 15 13.51 -6.83 -2.32
CA ARG A 15 13.21 -8.18 -1.80
C ARG A 15 12.95 -8.20 -0.29
N GLU A 16 13.27 -7.14 0.44
CA GLU A 16 12.93 -7.00 1.86
C GLU A 16 11.44 -6.63 2.07
N PHE A 17 10.68 -6.39 0.99
CA PHE A 17 9.33 -5.83 1.06
C PHE A 17 8.29 -6.75 0.45
N SER A 18 7.07 -6.70 1.01
CA SER A 18 5.90 -7.35 0.45
C SER A 18 4.82 -6.34 0.12
N TYR A 19 4.21 -6.50 -1.06
CA TYR A 19 3.00 -5.79 -1.44
C TYR A 19 1.81 -6.25 -0.59
N VAL A 20 1.01 -5.30 -0.10
CA VAL A 20 -0.13 -5.58 0.77
C VAL A 20 -1.45 -5.30 0.05
N GLY A 21 -1.51 -4.26 -0.78
CA GLY A 21 -2.72 -3.87 -1.50
C GLY A 21 -2.74 -2.40 -1.90
N ASP A 22 -3.82 -1.98 -2.54
CA ASP A 22 -4.04 -0.59 -2.94
C ASP A 22 -4.30 0.32 -1.72
N PHE A 23 -3.74 1.53 -1.76
CA PHE A 23 -4.09 2.53 -0.76
C PHE A 23 -5.52 3.04 -0.95
N GLY A 24 -6.24 3.21 0.16
CA GLY A 24 -7.60 3.75 0.19
C GLY A 24 -8.71 2.71 0.05
N LYS A 25 -8.38 1.41 -0.03
CA LYS A 25 -9.38 0.34 0.07
C LYS A 25 -9.82 0.15 1.52
N VAL A 26 -10.88 0.85 1.92
CA VAL A 26 -11.39 0.85 3.29
C VAL A 26 -12.40 -0.28 3.49
N ARG A 27 -12.24 -1.05 4.57
CA ARG A 27 -13.21 -2.08 4.96
C ARG A 27 -14.55 -1.44 5.35
N PRO A 28 -15.69 -1.90 4.79
CA PRO A 28 -17.01 -1.45 5.23
C PRO A 28 -17.24 -1.68 6.73
N ASP A 29 -18.01 -0.81 7.37
CA ASP A 29 -18.38 -0.98 8.78
C ASP A 29 -19.32 -2.17 8.95
N THR A 30 -18.80 -3.26 9.49
CA THR A 30 -19.55 -4.50 9.70
C THR A 30 -20.51 -4.44 10.90
N LYS A 31 -20.55 -3.32 11.64
CA LYS A 31 -21.60 -3.09 12.65
C LYS A 31 -22.91 -2.61 12.02
N ALA A 32 -22.84 -2.04 10.82
CA ALA A 32 -24.01 -1.69 10.01
C ALA A 32 -24.37 -2.84 9.06
N ARG A 33 -25.55 -2.76 8.44
CA ARG A 33 -25.90 -3.67 7.34
C ARG A 33 -25.03 -3.32 6.13
N VAL A 34 -24.25 -4.29 5.67
CA VAL A 34 -23.47 -4.22 4.42
C VAL A 34 -24.18 -5.07 3.37
N SER A 35 -24.38 -4.56 2.16
CA SER A 35 -24.95 -5.35 1.07
C SER A 35 -23.93 -6.35 0.50
N ASP A 36 -24.42 -7.44 -0.09
CA ASP A 36 -23.55 -8.42 -0.74
C ASP A 36 -22.68 -7.79 -1.84
N ALA A 37 -23.23 -6.81 -2.58
CA ALA A 37 -22.50 -6.07 -3.62
C ALA A 37 -21.35 -5.23 -3.03
N GLU A 38 -21.60 -4.48 -1.94
CA GLU A 38 -20.56 -3.70 -1.26
C GLU A 38 -19.48 -4.61 -0.66
N TRP A 39 -19.90 -5.75 -0.10
CA TRP A 39 -18.97 -6.73 0.47
C TRP A 39 -18.11 -7.39 -0.61
N ALA A 40 -18.72 -7.77 -1.74
CA ALA A 40 -18.02 -8.34 -2.89
C ALA A 40 -17.02 -7.34 -3.48
N ALA A 41 -17.39 -6.07 -3.63
CA ALA A 41 -16.48 -5.03 -4.09
C ALA A 41 -15.28 -4.86 -3.14
N TYR A 42 -15.51 -4.87 -1.82
CA TYR A 42 -14.41 -4.85 -0.85
C TYR A 42 -13.53 -6.10 -0.91
N LEU A 43 -14.09 -7.29 -1.14
CA LEU A 43 -13.27 -8.51 -1.18
C LEU A 43 -12.48 -8.65 -2.48
N TYR A 44 -13.10 -8.36 -3.62
CA TYR A 44 -12.60 -8.80 -4.93
C TYR A 44 -12.20 -7.68 -5.87
N ASP A 45 -12.80 -6.49 -5.78
CA ASP A 45 -12.42 -5.39 -6.67
C ASP A 45 -11.06 -4.81 -6.25
N GLN A 46 -10.22 -4.50 -7.24
CA GLN A 46 -8.93 -3.85 -7.06
C GLN A 46 -8.75 -2.77 -8.11
N LYS A 47 -8.04 -1.71 -7.76
CA LYS A 47 -7.61 -0.74 -8.76
C LYS A 47 -6.40 -1.35 -9.46
N ASN A 48 -6.36 -1.24 -10.79
CA ASN A 48 -5.21 -1.70 -11.57
C ASN A 48 -4.77 -0.60 -12.55
N PRO A 49 -4.32 0.56 -12.03
CA PRO A 49 -3.94 1.68 -12.87
C PRO A 49 -2.66 1.36 -13.66
N LYS A 50 -2.68 1.70 -14.95
CA LYS A 50 -1.47 1.79 -15.77
C LYS A 50 -0.87 3.19 -15.59
N GLY A 51 0.29 3.26 -14.95
CA GLY A 51 0.96 4.51 -14.58
C GLY A 51 1.01 4.68 -13.07
N GLN A 52 0.81 5.89 -12.57
CA GLN A 52 0.91 6.17 -11.14
C GLN A 52 -0.10 5.36 -10.29
N SER A 53 0.41 4.61 -9.33
CA SER A 53 -0.33 3.84 -8.33
C SER A 53 0.16 4.19 -6.92
N THR A 54 -0.75 4.32 -5.96
CA THR A 54 -0.41 4.43 -4.54
C THR A 54 -0.79 3.13 -3.84
N GLU A 55 0.23 2.48 -3.29
CA GLU A 55 0.17 1.11 -2.81
C GLU A 55 0.59 1.05 -1.33
N ILE A 56 0.17 0.01 -0.63
CA ILE A 56 0.60 -0.32 0.73
C ILE A 56 1.65 -1.42 0.68
N TRP A 57 2.76 -1.18 1.36
CA TRP A 57 3.89 -2.11 1.46
C TRP A 57 4.26 -2.33 2.92
N VAL A 58 4.76 -3.52 3.22
CA VAL A 58 5.38 -3.84 4.50
C VAL A 58 6.86 -4.11 4.29
N HIS A 59 7.71 -3.52 5.14
CA HIS A 59 9.14 -3.81 5.18
C HIS A 59 9.38 -4.93 6.20
N LEU A 60 9.59 -6.17 5.73
CA LEU A 60 9.59 -7.36 6.59
C LEU A 60 10.59 -7.29 7.77
N PRO A 61 11.80 -6.72 7.62
CA PRO A 61 12.75 -6.56 8.73
C PRO A 61 12.29 -5.64 9.86
N CYS A 62 11.67 -4.49 9.57
CA CYS A 62 11.20 -3.56 10.62
C CYS A 62 9.70 -3.71 10.94
N GLN A 63 8.99 -4.51 10.15
CA GLN A 63 7.56 -4.83 10.30
C GLN A 63 6.59 -3.64 10.17
N GLU A 64 7.08 -2.48 9.74
CA GLU A 64 6.25 -1.30 9.56
C GLU A 64 5.57 -1.28 8.19
N TYR A 65 4.32 -0.81 8.19
CA TYR A 65 3.52 -0.60 7.00
C TYR A 65 3.61 0.87 6.57
N PHE A 66 3.74 1.10 5.27
CA PHE A 66 3.82 2.44 4.70
C PHE A 66 3.13 2.47 3.33
N LYS A 67 2.80 3.67 2.87
CA LYS A 67 2.32 3.86 1.51
C LYS A 67 3.48 4.26 0.61
N MET A 68 3.48 3.75 -0.61
CA MET A 68 4.46 4.08 -1.63
C MET A 68 3.73 4.39 -2.93
N THR A 69 4.05 5.52 -3.53
CA THR A 69 3.55 5.91 -4.84
C THR A 69 4.61 5.58 -5.88
N ARG A 70 4.24 4.80 -6.89
CA ARG A 70 5.12 4.37 -7.98
C ARG A 70 4.43 4.43 -9.33
N ASP A 71 5.19 4.56 -10.39
CA ASP A 71 4.67 4.36 -11.75
C ASP A 71 4.77 2.87 -12.12
N THR A 72 3.64 2.22 -12.40
CA THR A 72 3.56 0.78 -12.72
C THR A 72 4.05 0.44 -14.14
N VAL A 73 4.48 1.43 -14.92
CA VAL A 73 5.07 1.25 -16.26
C VAL A 73 6.58 1.43 -16.19
N SER A 74 7.08 2.55 -15.66
CA SER A 74 8.53 2.80 -15.54
C SER A 74 9.16 2.11 -14.33
N MET A 75 8.32 1.70 -13.35
CA MET A 75 8.71 1.18 -12.05
C MET A 75 9.41 2.20 -11.16
N ASP A 76 9.36 3.50 -11.50
CA ASP A 76 9.95 4.55 -10.68
C ASP A 76 9.16 4.75 -9.39
N VAL A 77 9.88 4.87 -8.26
CA VAL A 77 9.28 5.27 -6.99
C VAL A 77 9.23 6.79 -6.93
N ILE A 78 8.02 7.33 -6.76
CA ILE A 78 7.74 8.77 -6.76
C ILE A 78 7.72 9.32 -5.33
N ASP A 79 7.10 8.59 -4.39
CA ASP A 79 6.99 9.00 -2.99
C ASP A 79 6.85 7.80 -2.06
N ALA A 80 7.26 7.93 -0.80
CA ALA A 80 7.00 6.96 0.25
C ALA A 80 6.80 7.65 1.60
N ALA A 81 5.72 7.29 2.29
CA ALA A 81 5.32 7.95 3.53
C ALA A 81 4.77 6.96 4.56
N PRO A 82 5.01 7.20 5.87
CA PRO A 82 4.40 6.43 6.95
C PRO A 82 2.87 6.40 6.85
N LEU A 83 2.24 5.26 7.17
CA LEU A 83 0.79 5.21 7.40
C LEU A 83 0.41 5.64 8.80
N ARG A 84 1.29 5.42 9.79
CA ARG A 84 1.09 5.89 11.15
C ARG A 84 1.20 7.42 11.21
N LYS A 85 0.30 8.05 11.97
CA LYS A 85 0.45 9.47 12.31
C LYS A 85 1.73 9.66 13.14
N PRO A 86 2.44 10.81 13.02
CA PRO A 86 3.51 11.14 13.94
C PRO A 86 2.98 11.11 15.38
N ALA A 87 3.82 10.68 16.33
CA ALA A 87 3.48 10.72 17.74
C ALA A 87 3.14 12.17 18.12
N GLN A 88 2.01 12.34 18.81
CA GLN A 88 1.55 13.63 19.31
C GLN A 88 2.34 14.07 20.53
#